data_AF-A0A060DAR3-F1
#
_entry.id   AF-A0A060DAR3-F1
#
_cell.length_a   1.000
_cell.length_b   1.000
_cell.length_c   1.000
_cell.angle_alpha   90.00
_cell.angle_beta   90.00
_cell.angle_gamma   90.00
#
_symmetry.space_group_name_H-M   'P 1'
#
loop_
_entity.id
_entity.type
_entity.pdbx_description
1 polymer ?
#
loop_
_entity_poly.entity_id
_entity_poly.type
_entity_poly.pdbx_seq_one_letter_code
_entity_poly.pdbx_strand_id
1 'polypeptide(L)'
;MKTEIFFNFNKTQIAMIKKTRFWMIHCISLGLTELIDFAYRIKNIGGFISNNKYPCDFLCIFLRFVELKPSINILKNFLLDNHSTCLKILALLYIRIFFSKENILNFYKPFNNGKQIIMIKIGKNTIIPTTLKNIIKILISKKHFYGFQLPPMRL
;
A
#
# COMPACT_ATOMS: atom_id res chain seq x y z
N MET A 1 5.21 11.26 -25.06
CA MET A 1 5.58 9.88 -24.66
C MET A 1 4.94 9.56 -23.32
N LYS A 2 3.74 8.96 -23.33
CA LYS A 2 3.11 8.43 -22.10
C LYS A 2 3.78 7.09 -21.81
N THR A 3 4.77 7.07 -20.92
CA THR A 3 5.25 5.83 -20.32
C THR A 3 4.09 5.26 -19.51
N GLU A 4 3.35 4.34 -20.14
CA GLU A 4 2.35 3.52 -19.46
C GLU A 4 3.07 2.76 -18.36
N ILE A 5 2.94 3.27 -17.15
CA ILE A 5 3.29 2.50 -15.96
C ILE A 5 2.30 1.34 -15.98
N PHE A 6 2.79 0.16 -16.30
CA PHE A 6 2.13 -1.11 -16.01
C PHE A 6 1.96 -1.18 -14.49
N PHE A 7 0.91 -0.51 -14.00
CA PHE A 7 0.53 -0.55 -12.61
C PHE A 7 -0.37 -1.76 -12.43
N ASN A 8 0.04 -2.67 -11.56
CA ASN A 8 -0.39 -4.07 -11.53
C ASN A 8 -1.82 -4.31 -11.01
N PHE A 9 -2.65 -3.26 -10.92
CA PHE A 9 -4.09 -3.37 -10.88
C PHE A 9 -4.61 -3.40 -12.32
N ASN A 10 -5.48 -4.35 -12.65
CA ASN A 10 -6.13 -4.30 -13.95
C ASN A 10 -6.99 -3.02 -14.07
N LYS A 11 -7.28 -2.58 -15.30
CA LYS A 11 -8.05 -1.35 -15.56
C LYS A 11 -9.37 -1.32 -14.78
N THR A 12 -10.00 -2.48 -14.61
CA THR A 12 -11.23 -2.67 -13.84
C THR A 12 -11.06 -2.33 -12.35
N GLN A 13 -10.01 -2.82 -11.70
CA GLN A 13 -9.72 -2.56 -10.30
C GLN A 13 -9.41 -1.08 -10.06
N ILE A 14 -8.65 -0.44 -10.96
CA ILE A 14 -8.39 1.00 -10.90
C ILE A 14 -9.71 1.78 -10.98
N ALA A 15 -10.58 1.42 -11.92
CA ALA A 15 -11.89 2.05 -12.06
C ALA A 15 -12.75 1.86 -10.80
N MET A 16 -12.72 0.68 -10.16
CA MET A 16 -13.43 0.43 -8.90
C MET A 16 -12.93 1.31 -7.76
N ILE A 17 -11.60 1.47 -7.61
CA ILE A 17 -11.01 2.34 -6.59
C ILE A 17 -11.42 3.80 -6.82
N LYS A 18 -11.27 4.30 -8.06
CA LYS A 18 -11.58 5.69 -8.41
C LYS A 18 -13.05 6.07 -8.30
N LYS A 19 -13.97 5.09 -8.42
CA LYS A 19 -15.42 5.29 -8.25
C LYS A 19 -15.86 5.38 -6.79
N THR A 20 -15.00 5.06 -5.82
CA THR A 20 -15.40 5.16 -4.41
C THR A 20 -15.63 6.61 -4.00
N ARG A 21 -16.57 6.81 -3.06
CA ARG A 21 -16.80 8.11 -2.44
C ARG A 21 -15.53 8.64 -1.77
N PHE A 22 -14.77 7.79 -1.09
CA PHE A 22 -13.52 8.18 -0.46
C PHE A 22 -12.53 8.76 -1.48
N TRP A 23 -12.33 8.09 -2.62
CA TRP A 23 -11.46 8.61 -3.67
C TRP A 23 -11.94 9.97 -4.19
N MET A 24 -13.23 10.07 -4.54
CA MET A 24 -13.77 11.27 -5.15
C MET A 24 -13.68 12.50 -4.25
N ILE A 25 -13.82 12.32 -2.93
CA ILE A 25 -13.78 13.42 -1.96
C ILE A 25 -12.33 13.73 -1.54
N HIS A 26 -11.49 12.70 -1.34
CA HIS A 26 -10.21 12.88 -0.64
C HIS A 26 -8.97 12.66 -1.50
N CYS A 27 -9.04 11.89 -2.59
CA CYS A 27 -7.84 11.46 -3.32
C CYS A 27 -7.58 12.23 -4.62
N ILE A 28 -8.58 12.90 -5.22
CA ILE A 28 -8.42 13.57 -6.53
C ILE A 28 -7.34 14.65 -6.50
N SER A 29 -7.35 15.51 -5.48
CA SER A 29 -6.41 16.63 -5.32
C SER A 29 -5.27 16.35 -4.34
N LEU A 30 -5.19 15.15 -3.78
CA LEU A 30 -4.26 14.82 -2.69
C LEU A 30 -2.81 14.88 -3.17
N GLY A 31 -1.98 15.73 -2.55
CA GLY A 31 -0.53 15.74 -2.75
C GLY A 31 0.19 14.83 -1.74
N LEU A 32 1.52 14.76 -1.82
CA LEU A 32 2.32 13.92 -0.91
C LEU A 32 2.32 14.47 0.52
N THR A 33 2.24 15.79 0.68
CA THR A 33 2.19 16.46 1.99
C THR A 33 0.87 16.17 2.68
N GLU A 34 -0.26 16.41 2.00
CA GLU A 34 -1.60 16.18 2.55
C GLU A 34 -1.86 14.69 2.80
N LEU A 35 -1.27 13.81 1.99
CA LEU A 35 -1.38 12.36 2.17
C LEU A 35 -0.90 11.90 3.54
N ILE A 36 0.11 12.56 4.11
CA ILE A 36 0.65 12.24 5.44
C ILE A 36 -0.44 12.37 6.50
N ASP A 37 -1.22 13.45 6.48
CA ASP A 37 -2.31 13.69 7.43
C ASP A 37 -3.40 12.62 7.33
N PHE A 38 -3.74 12.20 6.11
CA PHE A 38 -4.70 11.11 5.92
C PHE A 38 -4.13 9.77 6.39
N ALA A 39 -2.86 9.50 6.13
CA ALA A 39 -2.21 8.27 6.56
C ALA A 39 -2.14 8.16 8.10
N TYR A 40 -2.03 9.26 8.84
CA TYR A 40 -2.15 9.25 10.30
C TYR A 40 -3.54 8.89 10.80
N ARG A 41 -4.60 9.18 10.01
CA ARG A 41 -6.00 8.91 10.39
C ARG A 41 -6.44 7.49 10.04
N ILE A 42 -5.75 6.79 9.14
CA ILE A 42 -6.08 5.42 8.77
C ILE A 42 -5.71 4.46 9.90
N LYS A 43 -6.75 3.86 10.51
CA LYS A 43 -6.59 2.88 11.59
C LYS A 43 -6.35 1.45 11.10
N ASN A 44 -6.80 1.13 9.88
CA ASN A 44 -6.74 -0.22 9.33
C ASN A 44 -6.28 -0.17 7.87
N ILE A 45 -5.36 -1.04 7.49
CA ILE A 45 -4.93 -1.22 6.10
C ILE A 45 -5.71 -2.36 5.44
N GLY A 46 -5.59 -2.52 4.12
CA GLY A 46 -6.18 -3.65 3.39
C GLY A 46 -6.05 -3.48 1.88
N GLY A 47 -6.75 -4.30 1.12
CA GLY A 47 -6.91 -4.10 -0.33
C GLY A 47 -8.39 -4.13 -0.70
N PHE A 48 -8.78 -5.11 -1.51
CA PHE A 48 -10.19 -5.33 -1.78
C PHE A 48 -10.80 -6.29 -0.75
N ILE A 49 -11.99 -5.97 -0.28
CA ILE A 49 -12.75 -6.73 0.72
C ILE A 49 -14.02 -7.32 0.10
N SER A 50 -14.65 -8.27 0.82
CA SER A 50 -15.92 -8.89 0.44
C SER A 50 -15.89 -9.47 -0.99
N ASN A 51 -15.00 -10.44 -1.22
CA ASN A 51 -14.77 -11.09 -2.53
C ASN A 51 -14.39 -10.10 -3.63
N ASN A 52 -13.41 -9.25 -3.33
CA ASN A 52 -12.87 -8.24 -4.24
C ASN A 52 -13.87 -7.17 -4.73
N LYS A 53 -15.03 -7.01 -4.07
CA LYS A 53 -16.07 -6.07 -4.51
C LYS A 53 -15.81 -4.63 -4.11
N TYR A 54 -15.20 -4.41 -2.95
CA TYR A 54 -15.04 -3.06 -2.40
C TYR A 54 -13.57 -2.81 -2.04
N PRO A 55 -12.94 -1.75 -2.56
CA PRO A 55 -11.62 -1.35 -2.10
C PRO A 55 -11.74 -0.63 -0.75
N CYS A 56 -10.78 -0.85 0.15
CA CYS A 56 -10.70 -0.09 1.38
C CYS A 56 -10.08 1.30 1.15
N ASP A 57 -10.26 2.22 2.10
CA ASP A 57 -9.73 3.59 2.01
C ASP A 57 -8.19 3.62 1.87
N PHE A 58 -7.50 2.70 2.55
CA PHE A 58 -6.06 2.51 2.38
C PHE A 58 -5.67 2.26 0.92
N LEU A 59 -6.44 1.46 0.18
CA LEU A 59 -6.16 1.18 -1.22
C LEU A 59 -6.35 2.42 -2.12
N CYS A 60 -7.29 3.29 -1.77
CA CYS A 60 -7.49 4.57 -2.44
C CYS A 60 -6.26 5.47 -2.25
N ILE A 61 -5.77 5.59 -1.02
CA ILE A 61 -4.54 6.34 -0.74
C ILE A 61 -3.34 5.71 -1.43
N PHE A 62 -3.22 4.38 -1.43
CA PHE A 62 -2.13 3.70 -2.10
C PHE A 62 -2.11 3.95 -3.61
N LEU A 63 -3.26 3.85 -4.28
CA LEU A 63 -3.36 4.17 -5.70
C LEU A 63 -2.96 5.63 -5.97
N ARG A 64 -3.37 6.58 -5.11
CA ARG A 64 -2.97 7.97 -5.25
C ARG A 64 -1.47 8.18 -5.01
N PHE A 65 -0.91 7.57 -3.98
CA PHE A 65 0.53 7.58 -3.70
C PHE A 65 1.34 7.10 -4.91
N VAL A 66 0.85 6.07 -5.59
CA VAL A 66 1.47 5.58 -6.82
C VAL A 66 1.42 6.61 -7.95
N GLU A 67 0.25 7.23 -8.17
CA GLU A 67 0.11 8.28 -9.19
C GLU A 67 1.07 9.46 -8.95
N LEU A 68 1.36 9.75 -7.68
CA LEU A 68 2.30 10.79 -7.26
C LEU A 68 3.77 10.43 -7.46
N LYS A 69 4.10 9.16 -7.74
CA LYS A 69 5.47 8.66 -8.02
C LYS A 69 6.52 9.19 -7.01
N PRO A 70 6.41 8.83 -5.73
CA PRO A 70 7.29 9.34 -4.67
C PRO A 70 8.76 9.07 -4.96
N SER A 71 9.61 10.01 -4.55
CA SER A 71 11.06 9.84 -4.60
C SER A 71 11.55 8.86 -3.52
N ILE A 72 12.77 8.35 -3.69
CA ILE A 72 13.40 7.45 -2.72
C ILE A 72 13.51 8.06 -1.32
N ASN A 73 13.69 9.38 -1.22
CA ASN A 73 13.79 10.08 0.06
C ASN A 73 12.45 10.10 0.79
N ILE A 74 11.34 10.28 0.06
CA ILE A 74 9.99 10.22 0.62
C ILE A 74 9.71 8.81 1.14
N LEU A 75 10.07 7.78 0.37
CA LEU A 75 9.93 6.37 0.81
C LEU A 75 10.73 6.11 2.08
N LYS A 76 11.99 6.56 2.17
CA LYS A 76 12.81 6.42 3.38
C LYS A 76 12.19 7.13 4.58
N ASN A 77 11.72 8.36 4.40
CA ASN A 77 11.07 9.12 5.47
C ASN A 77 9.82 8.39 5.99
N PHE A 78 8.98 7.86 5.09
CA PHE A 78 7.80 7.09 5.47
C PHE A 78 8.14 5.79 6.21
N LEU A 79 9.25 5.12 5.85
CA LEU A 79 9.73 3.93 6.54
C LEU A 79 10.25 4.23 7.97
N LEU A 80 10.82 5.42 8.18
CA LEU A 80 11.35 5.88 9.46
C LEU A 80 10.27 6.48 10.38
N ASP A 81 9.10 6.82 9.84
CA ASP A 81 8.01 7.40 10.61
C ASP A 81 7.47 6.43 11.66
N ASN A 82 7.63 6.77 12.95
CA ASN A 82 7.20 5.91 14.07
C ASN A 82 5.74 6.10 14.49
N HIS A 83 5.03 7.06 13.91
CA HIS A 83 3.68 7.44 14.30
C HIS A 83 2.60 6.77 13.42
N SER A 84 2.92 6.47 12.16
CA SER A 84 2.00 5.84 11.21
C SER A 84 2.53 4.52 10.68
N THR A 85 1.86 3.43 11.05
CA THR A 85 2.05 2.15 10.35
C THR A 85 1.53 2.22 8.91
N CYS A 86 0.53 3.06 8.63
CA CYS A 86 0.03 3.26 7.27
C CYS A 86 1.12 3.80 6.32
N LEU A 87 1.85 4.85 6.73
CA LEU A 87 2.96 5.41 5.93
C LEU A 87 4.03 4.35 5.64
N LYS A 88 4.46 3.61 6.66
CA LYS A 88 5.42 2.51 6.49
C LYS A 88 4.91 1.49 5.47
N ILE A 89 3.66 1.05 5.58
CA ILE A 89 3.11 0.03 4.67
C ILE A 89 2.93 0.58 3.24
N LEU A 90 2.56 1.85 3.06
CA LEU A 90 2.51 2.48 1.75
C LEU A 90 3.88 2.44 1.06
N ALA A 91 4.94 2.82 1.79
CA ALA A 91 6.31 2.79 1.29
C ALA A 91 6.77 1.36 0.97
N LEU A 92 6.56 0.40 1.88
CA LEU A 92 6.89 -1.00 1.64
C LEU A 92 6.18 -1.55 0.39
N LEU A 93 4.87 -1.35 0.27
CA LEU A 93 4.11 -1.79 -0.91
C LEU A 93 4.60 -1.15 -2.21
N TYR A 94 4.89 0.15 -2.21
CA TYR A 94 5.43 0.83 -3.38
C TYR A 94 6.78 0.23 -3.78
N ILE A 95 7.69 0.05 -2.81
CA ILE A 95 8.98 -0.59 -3.03
C ILE A 95 8.79 -1.99 -3.62
N ARG A 96 7.88 -2.81 -3.05
CA ARG A 96 7.59 -4.16 -3.55
C ARG A 96 7.13 -4.20 -5.00
N ILE A 97 6.40 -3.19 -5.45
CA ILE A 97 5.83 -3.16 -6.81
C ILE A 97 6.85 -2.65 -7.83
N PHE A 98 7.67 -1.68 -7.46
CA PHE A 98 8.46 -0.91 -8.43
C PHE A 98 9.98 -1.17 -8.42
N PHE A 99 10.53 -1.76 -7.37
CA PHE A 99 11.97 -1.93 -7.20
C PHE A 99 12.43 -3.35 -7.57
N SER A 100 13.74 -3.50 -7.82
CA SER A 100 14.38 -4.81 -8.01
C SER A 100 14.34 -5.64 -6.73
N LYS A 101 14.44 -6.96 -6.88
CA LYS A 101 14.46 -7.90 -5.76
C LYS A 101 15.52 -7.56 -4.72
N GLU A 102 16.73 -7.20 -5.16
CA GLU A 102 17.82 -6.81 -4.27
C GLU A 102 17.44 -5.58 -3.42
N ASN A 103 16.94 -4.52 -4.07
CA ASN A 103 16.52 -3.31 -3.38
C ASN A 103 15.37 -3.57 -2.40
N ILE A 104 14.39 -4.39 -2.79
CA ILE A 104 13.29 -4.80 -1.89
C ILE A 104 13.85 -5.42 -0.61
N LEU A 105 14.76 -6.40 -0.74
CA LEU A 105 15.35 -7.08 0.41
C LEU A 105 16.17 -6.13 1.29
N ASN A 106 16.93 -5.21 0.69
CA ASN A 106 17.70 -4.21 1.40
C ASN A 106 16.82 -3.27 2.22
N PHE A 107 15.74 -2.73 1.62
CA PHE A 107 14.78 -1.88 2.33
C PHE A 107 14.02 -2.63 3.43
N TYR A 108 13.77 -3.93 3.27
CA TYR A 108 12.95 -4.71 4.18
C TYR A 108 13.73 -5.26 5.38
N LYS A 109 15.04 -5.45 5.23
CA LYS A 109 15.94 -6.01 6.26
C LYS A 109 15.75 -5.42 7.67
N PRO A 110 15.61 -4.09 7.87
CA PRO A 110 15.42 -3.50 9.20
C PRO A 110 14.13 -3.93 9.90
N PHE A 111 13.11 -4.36 9.13
CA PHE A 111 11.77 -4.60 9.62
C PHE A 111 11.44 -6.09 9.79
N ASN A 112 12.37 -7.01 9.46
CA ASN A 112 12.18 -8.46 9.54
C ASN A 112 11.74 -8.97 10.92
N ASN A 113 12.09 -8.25 11.99
CA ASN A 113 11.71 -8.57 13.37
C ASN A 113 10.67 -7.60 13.95
N GLY A 114 10.01 -6.81 13.11
CA GLY A 114 9.03 -5.81 13.51
C GLY A 114 7.80 -6.42 14.20
N LYS A 115 7.62 -6.08 15.48
CA LYS A 115 6.50 -6.55 16.33
C LYS A 115 5.27 -5.63 16.32
N GLN A 116 5.36 -4.49 15.62
CA GLN A 116 4.25 -3.53 15.50
C GLN A 116 2.99 -4.23 14.99
N ILE A 117 1.89 -4.09 15.73
CA ILE A 117 0.59 -4.64 15.37
C ILE A 117 -0.07 -3.72 14.33
N ILE A 118 -0.60 -4.33 13.29
CA ILE A 118 -1.23 -3.68 12.16
C ILE A 118 -2.60 -4.31 11.98
N MET A 119 -3.64 -3.49 11.93
CA MET A 119 -5.01 -3.96 11.76
C MET A 119 -5.34 -4.06 10.27
N ILE A 120 -5.76 -5.24 9.82
CA ILE A 120 -6.10 -5.53 8.43
C ILE A 120 -7.61 -5.63 8.28
N LYS A 121 -8.20 -4.78 7.45
CA LYS A 121 -9.60 -4.88 7.04
C LYS A 121 -9.72 -5.91 5.92
N ILE A 122 -10.40 -7.02 6.20
CA ILE A 122 -10.63 -8.13 5.25
C ILE A 122 -12.10 -8.27 4.83
N GLY A 123 -13.02 -7.63 5.56
CA GLY A 123 -14.45 -7.63 5.29
C GLY A 123 -15.10 -6.31 5.70
N LYS A 124 -16.41 -6.18 5.45
CA LYS A 124 -17.17 -4.96 5.80
C LYS A 124 -17.01 -4.60 7.28
N ASN A 125 -17.17 -5.61 8.14
CA ASN A 125 -17.11 -5.50 9.60
C ASN A 125 -16.02 -6.41 10.20
N THR A 126 -15.08 -6.88 9.38
CA THR A 126 -14.07 -7.86 9.80
C THR A 126 -12.68 -7.27 9.69
N ILE A 127 -12.01 -7.16 10.84
CA ILE A 127 -10.67 -6.64 10.98
C ILE A 127 -9.86 -7.68 11.76
N ILE A 128 -8.67 -8.02 11.27
CA ILE A 128 -7.77 -8.97 11.93
C ILE A 128 -6.43 -8.29 12.28
N PRO A 129 -5.82 -8.59 13.43
CA PRO A 129 -4.49 -8.11 13.75
C PRO A 129 -3.43 -8.91 12.99
N THR A 130 -2.35 -8.25 12.58
CA THR A 130 -1.13 -8.90 12.10
C THR A 130 0.09 -8.11 12.55
N THR A 131 1.30 -8.62 12.30
CA THR A 131 2.54 -7.93 12.65
C THR A 131 3.26 -7.41 11.41
N LEU A 132 4.08 -6.38 11.58
CA LEU A 132 4.94 -5.87 10.49
C LEU A 132 5.84 -6.97 9.90
N LYS A 133 6.42 -7.82 10.75
CA LYS A 133 7.16 -9.03 10.33
C LYS A 133 6.33 -9.92 9.40
N ASN A 134 5.07 -10.16 9.73
CA ASN A 134 4.20 -11.00 8.90
C ASN A 134 3.84 -10.31 7.58
N ILE A 135 3.61 -9.00 7.59
CA ILE A 135 3.41 -8.22 6.35
C ILE A 135 4.60 -8.38 5.41
N ILE A 136 5.84 -8.24 5.92
CA ILE A 136 7.06 -8.41 5.12
C ILE A 136 7.13 -9.81 4.53
N LYS A 137 6.85 -10.84 5.35
CA LYS A 137 6.79 -12.23 4.86
C LYS A 137 5.76 -12.38 3.74
N ILE A 138 4.58 -11.77 3.86
CA ILE A 138 3.57 -11.78 2.81
C ILE A 138 4.10 -11.11 1.54
N LEU A 139 4.64 -9.90 1.66
CA LEU A 139 5.15 -9.14 0.52
C LEU A 139 6.28 -9.87 -0.19
N ILE A 140 7.14 -10.60 0.54
CA ILE A 140 8.24 -11.36 -0.07
C ILE A 140 7.76 -12.66 -0.72
N SER A 141 6.94 -13.44 -0.01
CA SER A 141 6.67 -14.84 -0.36
C SER A 141 5.37 -15.09 -1.11
N LYS A 142 4.41 -14.16 -1.06
CA LYS A 142 3.06 -14.36 -1.61
C LYS A 142 2.89 -13.63 -2.94
N LYS A 143 2.02 -14.20 -3.78
CA LYS A 143 1.60 -13.61 -5.06
C LYS A 143 0.48 -12.58 -4.90
N HIS A 144 -0.13 -12.49 -3.71
CA HIS A 144 -1.26 -11.61 -3.44
C HIS A 144 -1.06 -10.86 -2.13
N PHE A 145 -1.58 -9.63 -2.08
CA PHE A 145 -1.70 -8.81 -0.88
C PHE A 145 -3.17 -8.42 -0.72
N TYR A 146 -3.83 -9.03 0.27
CA TYR A 146 -5.20 -8.71 0.74
C TYR A 146 -6.18 -8.23 -0.35
N GLY A 147 -6.43 -9.06 -1.37
CA GLY A 147 -7.43 -8.80 -2.41
C GLY A 147 -6.89 -8.26 -3.73
N PHE A 148 -5.57 -8.10 -3.88
CA PHE A 148 -4.96 -7.85 -5.19
C PHE A 148 -3.65 -8.61 -5.41
N GLN A 149 -3.30 -8.79 -6.67
CA GLN A 149 -2.12 -9.53 -7.08
C GLN A 149 -0.87 -8.63 -7.09
N LEU A 150 0.21 -9.13 -6.50
CA LEU A 150 1.52 -8.49 -6.56
C LEU A 150 2.22 -8.88 -7.87
N PRO A 151 2.96 -7.95 -8.51
CA PRO A 151 3.77 -8.29 -9.66
C PRO A 151 4.85 -9.31 -9.25
N PRO A 152 5.32 -10.13 -10.21
CA PRO A 152 6.52 -10.93 -9.97
C PRO A 152 7.66 -9.99 -9.58
N MET A 153 8.49 -10.41 -8.63
CA MET A 153 9.68 -9.65 -8.29
C MET A 153 10.59 -9.63 -9.51
N ARG A 154 10.98 -8.44 -9.96
CA ARG A 154 11.97 -8.28 -11.02
C ARG A 154 13.33 -8.70 -10.45
N LEU A 155 14.03 -9.57 -11.18
CA LEU A 155 15.39 -9.98 -10.87
C LEU A 155 16.31 -8.75 -10.86
#